data_AF-A0A5W0HPR8-F1
#
_entry.id   AF-A0A5W0HPR8-F1
#
_cell.length_a   1.000
_cell.length_b   1.000
_cell.length_c   1.000
_cell.angle_alpha   90.00
_cell.angle_beta   90.00
_cell.angle_gamma   90.00
#
_symmetry.space_group_name_H-M   'P 1'
#
loop_
_entity.id
_entity.type
_entity.pdbx_description
1 polymer ?
#
loop_
_entity_poly.entity_id
_entity_poly.type
_entity_poly.pdbx_seq_one_letter_code
_entity_poly.pdbx_strand_id
1 'polypeptide(L)'
;MELQDWRKEPRKKYSNEFKLRMVELASQPGACVAQIARENGVNDNVIFKWLRLWQNEGRISRRLPVTTSSDTGVELLPVEITPDEPKEPVAALTPSLSTQTTVSASSCKVEFRHGNMTLENPSPELLTVLIRELTGRGR
;
A
#
# COMPACT_ATOMS: atom_id res chain seq x y z
N MET A 1 50.78 -8.89 -18.42
CA MET A 1 49.50 -9.46 -17.95
C MET A 1 48.77 -8.38 -17.19
N GLU A 2 47.88 -7.65 -17.86
CA GLU A 2 47.02 -6.68 -17.18
C GLU A 2 45.95 -7.47 -16.41
N LEU A 3 45.98 -7.40 -15.08
CA LEU A 3 44.91 -7.89 -14.24
C LEU A 3 43.75 -6.90 -14.38
N GLN A 4 42.78 -7.22 -15.26
CA GLN A 4 41.52 -6.49 -15.31
C GLN A 4 40.87 -6.49 -13.92
N ASP A 5 40.77 -5.30 -13.35
CA ASP A 5 40.22 -5.03 -12.03
C ASP A 5 38.69 -5.17 -12.11
N TRP A 6 38.21 -6.41 -12.13
CA TRP A 6 36.79 -6.80 -12.21
C TRP A 6 35.89 -6.14 -11.15
N ARG A 7 36.49 -5.51 -10.14
CA ARG A 7 35.79 -4.79 -9.06
C ARG A 7 35.26 -3.42 -9.46
N LYS A 8 35.54 -2.94 -10.67
CA LYS A 8 35.11 -1.61 -11.15
C LYS A 8 33.85 -1.63 -12.01
N GLU A 9 33.26 -2.78 -12.29
CA GLU A 9 32.04 -2.85 -13.10
C GLU A 9 30.87 -2.11 -12.43
N PRO A 10 30.26 -1.11 -13.09
CA PRO A 10 29.09 -0.43 -12.56
C PRO A 10 27.95 -1.43 -12.33
N ARG A 11 27.35 -1.40 -11.14
CA ARG A 11 26.19 -2.26 -10.84
C ARG A 11 25.08 -2.02 -11.87
N LYS A 12 24.61 -3.10 -12.51
CA LYS A 12 23.51 -3.06 -13.47
C LYS A 12 22.27 -2.42 -12.82
N LYS A 13 21.79 -1.33 -13.43
CA LYS A 13 20.56 -0.64 -13.02
C LYS A 13 19.42 -1.11 -13.91
N TYR A 14 18.28 -1.40 -13.30
CA TYR A 14 17.07 -1.81 -13.99
C TYR A 14 16.01 -0.70 -13.87
N SER A 15 15.30 -0.42 -14.97
CA SER A 15 14.17 0.51 -14.98
C SER A 15 13.03 0.00 -14.11
N ASN A 16 12.15 0.91 -13.67
CA ASN A 16 11.00 0.52 -12.85
C ASN A 16 10.01 -0.36 -13.64
N GLU A 17 9.76 -0.05 -14.91
CA GLU A 17 8.90 -0.87 -15.77
C GLU A 17 9.41 -2.30 -15.89
N PHE A 18 10.72 -2.47 -16.10
CA PHE A 18 11.33 -3.79 -16.18
C PHE A 18 11.16 -4.59 -14.88
N LYS A 19 11.38 -3.92 -13.74
CA LYS A 19 11.19 -4.53 -12.41
C LYS A 19 9.74 -4.96 -12.17
N LEU A 20 8.77 -4.12 -12.55
CA LEU A 20 7.34 -4.44 -12.42
C LEU A 20 7.01 -5.68 -13.23
N ARG A 21 7.44 -5.75 -14.49
CA ARG A 21 7.23 -6.93 -15.35
C ARG A 21 7.83 -8.20 -14.72
N MET A 22 9.03 -8.12 -14.15
CA MET A 22 9.66 -9.27 -13.50
C MET A 22 8.90 -9.73 -12.27
N VAL A 23 8.40 -8.78 -11.47
CA VAL A 23 7.60 -9.08 -10.28
C VAL A 23 6.24 -9.67 -10.66
N GLU A 24 5.59 -9.16 -11.69
CA GLU A 24 4.32 -9.68 -12.20
C GLU A 24 4.45 -11.14 -12.66
N LEU A 25 5.47 -11.44 -13.46
CA LEU A 25 5.77 -12.81 -13.89
C LEU A 25 6.08 -13.73 -12.70
N ALA A 26 6.88 -13.26 -11.74
CA ALA A 26 7.27 -14.04 -10.57
C ALA A 26 6.15 -14.19 -9.52
N SER A 27 5.09 -13.37 -9.59
CA SER A 27 3.93 -13.45 -8.67
C SER A 27 2.89 -14.47 -9.13
N GLN A 28 3.01 -15.00 -10.35
CA GLN A 28 2.09 -16.01 -10.86
C GLN A 28 2.22 -17.33 -10.06
N PRO A 29 1.11 -18.01 -9.74
CA PRO A 29 1.17 -19.31 -9.08
C PRO A 29 1.90 -20.32 -9.96
N GLY A 30 2.91 -20.99 -9.41
CA GLY A 30 3.75 -21.95 -10.14
C GLY A 30 4.88 -21.32 -10.96
N ALA A 31 5.12 -20.00 -10.86
CA ALA A 31 6.23 -19.34 -11.53
C ALA A 31 7.59 -19.87 -11.05
N CYS A 32 8.45 -20.28 -12.00
CA CYS A 32 9.85 -20.61 -11.71
C CYS A 32 10.72 -19.37 -11.83
N VAL A 33 11.06 -18.74 -10.70
CA VAL A 33 11.91 -17.52 -10.66
C VAL A 33 13.26 -17.73 -11.35
N ALA A 34 13.87 -18.92 -11.19
CA ALA A 34 15.14 -19.24 -11.84
C ALA A 34 15.04 -19.34 -13.37
N GLN A 35 13.90 -19.76 -13.90
CA GLN A 35 13.64 -19.75 -15.34
C GLN A 35 13.43 -18.33 -15.85
N ILE A 36 12.57 -17.55 -15.18
CA ILE A 36 12.32 -16.13 -15.51
C ILE A 36 13.64 -15.34 -15.50
N ALA A 37 14.49 -15.57 -14.50
CA ALA A 37 15.82 -14.95 -14.39
C ALA A 37 16.70 -15.25 -15.60
N ARG A 38 16.78 -16.52 -16.02
CA ARG A 38 17.58 -16.95 -17.18
C ARG A 38 17.05 -16.36 -18.49
N GLU A 39 15.74 -16.40 -18.71
CA GLU A 39 15.09 -15.87 -19.91
C GLU A 39 15.28 -14.35 -20.06
N ASN A 40 15.35 -13.63 -18.93
CA ASN A 40 15.46 -12.16 -18.93
C ASN A 40 16.90 -11.67 -18.68
N GLY A 41 17.88 -12.55 -18.51
CA GLY A 41 19.28 -12.18 -18.22
C GLY A 41 19.45 -11.39 -16.91
N VAL A 42 18.65 -11.74 -15.90
CA VAL A 42 18.65 -11.14 -14.56
C VAL A 42 19.09 -12.19 -13.55
N ASN A 43 19.71 -11.76 -12.46
CA ASN A 43 19.99 -12.65 -11.33
C ASN A 43 18.70 -12.89 -10.54
N ASP A 44 18.37 -14.15 -10.25
CA ASP A 44 17.19 -14.59 -9.50
C ASP A 44 17.08 -13.90 -8.13
N ASN A 45 18.20 -13.70 -7.43
CA ASN A 45 18.24 -12.97 -6.15
C ASN A 45 17.73 -11.54 -6.26
N VAL A 46 17.89 -10.90 -7.43
CA VAL A 46 17.39 -9.54 -7.67
C VAL A 46 15.87 -9.55 -7.81
N ILE A 47 15.32 -10.55 -8.49
CA ILE A 47 13.88 -10.73 -8.63
C ILE A 47 13.25 -11.01 -7.26
N PHE A 48 13.85 -11.88 -6.44
CA PHE A 48 13.37 -12.12 -5.06
C PHE A 48 13.38 -10.85 -4.19
N LYS A 49 14.39 -9.98 -4.35
CA LYS A 49 14.42 -8.69 -3.65
C LYS A 49 13.26 -7.78 -4.06
N TRP A 50 12.97 -7.69 -5.36
CA TRP A 50 11.84 -6.89 -5.84
C TRP A 50 10.50 -7.49 -5.44
N LEU A 51 10.37 -8.82 -5.50
CA LEU A 51 9.16 -9.53 -5.08
C LEU A 51 8.87 -9.30 -3.59
N ARG A 52 9.90 -9.36 -2.74
CA ARG A 52 9.77 -9.05 -1.31
C ARG A 52 9.35 -7.61 -1.06
N LEU A 53 9.96 -6.64 -1.77
CA LEU A 53 9.57 -5.23 -1.66
C LEU A 53 8.14 -5.00 -2.17
N TRP A 54 7.75 -5.66 -3.25
CA TRP A 54 6.40 -5.53 -3.79
C TRP A 54 5.37 -6.09 -2.83
N GLN A 55 5.59 -7.30 -2.33
CA GLN A 55 4.71 -7.91 -1.35
C GLN A 55 4.67 -7.06 -0.09
N ASN A 56 5.80 -6.74 0.53
CA ASN A 56 5.81 -6.06 1.82
C ASN A 56 5.41 -4.60 1.73
N GLU A 57 5.91 -3.89 0.71
CA GLU A 57 5.93 -2.42 0.62
C GLU A 57 5.04 -1.84 -0.49
N GLY A 58 4.43 -2.69 -1.35
CA GLY A 58 3.67 -2.24 -2.52
C GLY A 58 4.52 -1.50 -3.56
N ARG A 59 5.85 -1.61 -3.48
CA ARG A 59 6.80 -0.90 -4.36
C ARG A 59 7.92 -1.81 -4.82
N ILE A 60 8.46 -1.53 -6.00
CA ILE A 60 9.53 -2.31 -6.63
C ILE A 60 10.94 -1.72 -6.45
N SER A 61 11.03 -0.51 -5.92
CA SER A 61 12.28 0.23 -5.71
C SER A 61 12.21 1.03 -4.42
N ARG A 62 13.30 1.02 -3.64
CA ARG A 62 13.43 1.88 -2.44
C ARG A 62 13.85 3.32 -2.75
N ARG A 63 14.29 3.60 -3.97
CA ARG A 63 14.58 4.97 -4.38
C ARG A 63 13.27 5.65 -4.72
N LEU A 64 12.91 6.65 -3.91
CA LEU A 64 11.95 7.66 -4.32
C LEU A 64 12.44 8.26 -5.64
N PRO A 65 11.55 8.60 -6.59
CA PRO A 65 11.91 9.52 -7.65
C PRO A 65 12.57 10.72 -6.95
N VAL A 66 13.82 10.99 -7.27
CA VAL A 66 14.39 12.30 -6.94
C VAL A 66 13.70 13.23 -7.93
N THR A 67 12.52 13.70 -7.54
CA THR A 67 11.99 14.93 -8.11
C THR A 67 13.01 15.97 -7.67
N THR A 68 13.88 16.39 -8.57
CA THR A 68 14.45 17.73 -8.46
C THR A 68 13.28 18.67 -8.64
N SER A 69 12.46 18.82 -7.60
CA SER A 69 11.46 19.88 -7.48
C SER A 69 12.26 21.15 -7.26
N SER A 70 12.75 21.69 -8.36
CA SER A 70 13.05 23.10 -8.47
C SER A 70 11.75 23.83 -8.19
N ASP A 71 11.73 24.46 -7.02
CA ASP A 71 10.99 25.66 -6.70
C ASP A 71 9.46 25.56 -6.54
N THR A 72 8.98 26.43 -5.64
CA THR A 72 7.60 26.88 -5.45
C THR A 72 6.62 25.99 -4.66
N GLY A 73 6.54 26.27 -3.35
CA GLY A 73 5.26 26.46 -2.66
C GLY A 73 4.71 25.29 -1.86
N VAL A 74 5.13 25.15 -0.59
CA VAL A 74 4.30 24.48 0.42
C VAL A 74 3.19 25.47 0.80
N GLU A 75 1.99 25.29 0.25
CA GLU A 75 0.80 26.00 0.74
C GLU A 75 0.42 25.42 2.11
N LEU A 76 0.60 26.23 3.15
CA LEU A 76 0.07 25.95 4.48
C LEU A 76 -1.31 26.61 4.59
N LEU A 77 -2.34 25.79 4.83
CA LEU A 77 -3.69 26.29 5.09
C LEU A 77 -3.73 26.99 6.46
N PRO A 78 -4.32 28.20 6.58
CA PRO A 78 -4.48 28.87 7.86
C PRO A 78 -5.45 28.07 8.74
N VAL A 79 -5.02 27.71 9.95
CA VAL A 79 -5.89 27.16 10.99
C VAL A 79 -6.29 28.31 11.92
N GLU A 80 -7.56 28.69 11.90
CA GLU A 80 -8.13 29.63 12.87
C GLU A 80 -8.31 28.92 14.22
N ILE A 81 -7.66 29.43 15.27
CA ILE A 81 -7.80 28.94 16.64
C ILE A 81 -8.94 29.74 17.29
N THR A 82 -10.11 29.11 17.43
CA THR A 82 -11.19 29.63 18.29
C THR A 82 -10.93 29.19 19.72
N PRO A 83 -10.74 30.11 20.69
CA PRO A 83 -10.74 29.75 22.10
C PRO A 83 -12.18 29.70 22.61
N ASP A 84 -12.64 28.54 23.07
CA ASP A 84 -13.88 28.43 23.84
C ASP A 84 -13.61 27.61 25.10
N GLU A 85 -13.79 28.25 26.25
CA GLU A 85 -13.79 27.66 27.59
C GLU A 85 -15.12 28.05 28.25
N PRO A 86 -15.52 27.38 29.34
CA PRO A 86 -16.07 26.03 29.51
C PRO A 86 -17.60 26.09 29.77
N LYS A 87 -18.28 24.93 29.94
CA LYS A 87 -19.31 24.66 30.99
C LYS A 87 -20.22 23.44 30.71
N GLU A 88 -20.01 22.36 31.47
CA GLU A 88 -21.07 21.40 31.88
C GLU A 88 -21.89 22.00 33.06
N PRO A 89 -23.06 21.47 33.53
CA PRO A 89 -23.58 20.09 33.41
C PRO A 89 -25.13 19.92 33.27
N VAL A 90 -25.58 18.65 33.31
CA VAL A 90 -26.85 18.09 33.85
C VAL A 90 -28.04 17.79 32.90
N ALA A 91 -28.21 16.48 32.65
CA ALA A 91 -29.41 15.62 32.62
C ALA A 91 -30.75 16.12 32.03
N ALA A 92 -31.39 15.29 31.18
CA ALA A 92 -32.31 14.23 31.65
C ALA A 92 -33.13 13.57 30.49
N LEU A 93 -33.55 12.32 30.77
CA LEU A 93 -34.70 11.56 30.24
C LEU A 93 -34.52 10.67 28.98
N THR A 94 -34.54 9.36 29.23
CA THR A 94 -34.85 8.22 28.34
C THR A 94 -36.39 8.02 28.24
N PRO A 95 -36.96 6.98 27.57
CA PRO A 95 -36.47 6.05 26.53
C PRO A 95 -37.45 5.91 25.32
N SER A 96 -37.05 5.30 24.20
CA SER A 96 -38.00 4.50 23.40
C SER A 96 -37.34 3.45 22.50
N LEU A 97 -37.60 2.19 22.88
CA LEU A 97 -37.84 1.00 22.08
C LEU A 97 -37.53 1.03 20.57
N SER A 98 -36.53 0.25 20.16
CA SER A 98 -36.61 -0.62 18.99
C SER A 98 -35.56 -1.72 19.09
N THR A 99 -35.98 -2.89 19.55
CA THR A 99 -35.23 -4.13 19.39
C THR A 99 -35.25 -4.52 17.93
N GLN A 100 -34.21 -4.14 17.19
CA GLN A 100 -33.77 -4.88 16.02
C GLN A 100 -32.36 -5.39 16.30
N THR A 101 -32.30 -6.63 16.78
CA THR A 101 -31.10 -7.45 16.75
C THR A 101 -30.89 -7.90 15.31
N THR A 102 -30.46 -6.99 14.45
CA THR A 102 -29.63 -7.38 13.31
C THR A 102 -28.22 -7.42 13.85
N VAL A 103 -27.51 -8.51 13.59
CA VAL A 103 -26.10 -8.67 13.95
C VAL A 103 -25.31 -7.73 13.03
N SER A 104 -25.39 -6.43 13.30
CA SER A 104 -24.59 -5.41 12.65
C SER A 104 -23.18 -5.64 13.14
N ALA A 105 -22.28 -6.02 12.23
CA ALA A 105 -20.87 -5.79 12.46
C ALA A 105 -20.72 -4.27 12.66
N SER A 106 -20.77 -3.84 13.92
CA SER A 106 -20.80 -2.42 14.31
C SER A 106 -19.54 -1.69 13.87
N SER A 107 -18.51 -2.44 13.51
CA SER A 107 -17.27 -1.94 12.93
C SER A 107 -16.67 -3.00 11.99
N CYS A 108 -16.20 -2.57 10.83
CA CYS A 108 -15.40 -3.38 9.90
C CYS A 108 -13.99 -2.79 9.85
N LYS A 109 -13.01 -3.58 10.27
CA LYS A 109 -11.59 -3.20 10.23
C LYS A 109 -10.89 -3.92 9.09
N VAL A 110 -10.27 -3.16 8.22
CA VAL A 110 -9.47 -3.63 7.09
C VAL A 110 -8.00 -3.34 7.40
N GLU A 111 -7.18 -4.39 7.40
CA GLU A 111 -5.75 -4.28 7.66
C GLU A 111 -4.97 -4.49 6.36
N PHE A 112 -4.29 -3.44 5.92
CA PHE A 112 -3.35 -3.45 4.81
C PHE A 112 -1.93 -3.53 5.35
N ARG A 113 -0.99 -3.91 4.49
CA ARG A 113 0.43 -3.99 4.85
C ARG A 113 1.04 -2.65 5.31
N HIS A 114 0.40 -1.51 4.99
CA HIS A 114 0.88 -0.16 5.30
C HIS A 114 -0.09 0.71 6.09
N GLY A 115 -1.21 0.15 6.55
CA GLY A 115 -2.22 0.95 7.20
C GLY A 115 -3.45 0.14 7.55
N ASN A 116 -4.22 0.64 8.48
CA ASN A 116 -5.53 0.11 8.79
C ASN A 116 -6.59 1.13 8.39
N MET A 117 -7.77 0.62 8.05
CA MET A 117 -8.96 1.41 7.79
C MET A 117 -10.08 0.80 8.61
N THR A 118 -10.79 1.62 9.38
CA THR A 118 -11.92 1.19 10.19
C THR A 118 -13.17 1.89 9.71
N LEU A 119 -14.22 1.12 9.46
CA LEU A 119 -15.53 1.58 9.04
C LEU A 119 -16.51 1.29 10.16
N GLU A 120 -17.09 2.33 10.75
CA GLU A 120 -18.14 2.17 11.75
C GLU A 120 -19.49 1.98 11.06
N ASN A 121 -20.20 0.92 11.43
CA ASN A 121 -21.51 0.54 10.92
C ASN A 121 -21.66 0.61 9.37
N PRO A 122 -20.82 -0.09 8.58
CA PRO A 122 -20.89 -0.05 7.13
C PRO A 122 -22.16 -0.73 6.60
N SER A 123 -22.72 -0.19 5.52
CA SER A 123 -23.82 -0.86 4.81
C SER A 123 -23.34 -2.15 4.13
N PRO A 124 -24.21 -3.17 3.97
CA PRO A 124 -23.84 -4.43 3.32
C PRO A 124 -23.41 -4.26 1.85
N GLU A 125 -23.94 -3.25 1.15
CA GLU A 125 -23.53 -2.89 -0.21
C GLU A 125 -22.09 -2.41 -0.23
N LEU A 126 -21.71 -1.55 0.73
CA LEU A 126 -20.35 -1.02 0.84
C LEU A 126 -19.35 -2.15 1.15
N LEU A 127 -19.69 -3.07 2.06
CA LEU A 127 -18.88 -4.26 2.32
C LEU A 127 -18.68 -5.12 1.07
N THR A 128 -19.73 -5.31 0.28
CA THR A 128 -19.68 -6.12 -0.94
C THR A 128 -18.76 -5.49 -1.98
N VAL A 129 -18.87 -4.18 -2.21
CA VAL A 129 -17.97 -3.43 -3.10
C VAL A 129 -16.54 -3.54 -2.60
N LEU A 130 -16.32 -3.33 -1.30
CA LEU A 130 -14.99 -3.34 -0.70
C LEU A 130 -14.32 -4.71 -0.84
N ILE A 131 -15.02 -5.81 -0.56
CA ILE A 131 -14.52 -7.17 -0.75
C ILE A 131 -14.21 -7.45 -2.23
N ARG A 132 -15.07 -7.02 -3.16
CA ARG A 132 -14.86 -7.21 -4.60
C ARG A 132 -13.58 -6.51 -5.09
N GLU A 133 -13.38 -5.25 -4.69
CA GLU A 133 -12.19 -4.48 -5.06
C GLU A 133 -10.92 -5.07 -4.43
N LEU A 134 -10.96 -5.49 -3.16
CA LEU A 134 -9.82 -6.11 -2.48
C LEU A 134 -9.43 -7.48 -3.05
N THR A 135 -10.40 -8.24 -3.55
CA THR A 135 -10.15 -9.59 -4.08
C THR A 135 -9.71 -9.60 -5.54
N GLY A 136 -9.57 -8.43 -6.17
CA GLY A 136 -9.03 -8.31 -7.52
C GLY A 136 -9.87 -8.97 -8.61
N ARG A 137 -11.14 -9.31 -8.35
CA ARG A 137 -12.07 -9.94 -9.33
C ARG A 137 -12.66 -8.94 -10.34
N GLY A 138 -12.01 -7.80 -10.50
CA GLY A 138 -12.49 -6.65 -11.27
C GLY A 138 -11.44 -6.04 -12.19
N ARG A 139 -10.62 -6.87 -12.86
CA ARG A 139 -10.02 -6.58 -14.18
C ARG A 139 -9.18 -7.75 -14.66
#